data_AF-F3LDY5-F1
#
_entry.id   AF-F3LDY5-F1
#
_cell.length_a   1.000
_cell.length_b   1.000
_cell.length_c   1.000
_cell.angle_alpha   90.00
_cell.angle_beta   90.00
_cell.angle_gamma   90.00
#
_symmetry.space_group_name_H-M   'P 1'
#
loop_
_entity.id
_entity.type
_entity.pdbx_description
1 polymer ?
#
loop_
_entity_poly.entity_id
_entity_poly.type
_entity_poly.pdbx_seq_one_letter_code
_entity_poly.pdbx_strand_id
1 'polypeptide(L)'
;MHLYHEVISLTRSKTVPLDKQKECLLNIVNEYCNERCPNNLVAGFLHEEHQRDIHYHLMISANELDSPHKHRLNKKAFEQVKKNAELNVLKHYPQLEQVPVITKEKEGKGKYSNKEQQMKQRTRQPSHKDQLIERLRMIFESTTSPEHLFRQLADDKLELYTRGKHTNIKDIARDSKHRLVTLNLADEFQEVLVRLKLEPSSSPYQQAKGQTDTVKDILKEATTGNFSGRDTRAKKAKWKKQQKADEKVADFADQTTVEKVAEVGKEWLAGDFSNSETRARNKQRKDSLDQWKAKQASQPSDTKAPLSAKATAKEWIMGDFSEREKRAAKDFDTQQEIESRKARLRKQRETNEASKAKQSPDKSPDNDV
;
A
#
# COMPACT_ATOMS: atom_id res chain seq x y z
N MET A 1 17.06 30.91 -5.47
CA MET A 1 15.61 31.04 -5.73
C MET A 1 15.15 29.78 -6.43
N HIS A 2 14.16 29.05 -5.88
CA HIS A 2 13.60 27.88 -6.55
C HIS A 2 12.40 28.32 -7.38
N LEU A 3 12.33 27.82 -8.61
CA LEU A 3 11.27 28.11 -9.57
C LEU A 3 10.77 26.78 -10.14
N TYR A 4 9.47 26.69 -10.35
CA TYR A 4 8.92 25.66 -11.21
C TYR A 4 8.89 26.19 -12.64
N HIS A 5 9.31 25.34 -13.57
CA HIS A 5 9.17 25.60 -15.00
C HIS A 5 8.08 24.69 -15.53
N GLU A 6 6.97 25.29 -15.93
CA GLU A 6 5.82 24.59 -16.50
C GLU A 6 5.54 25.13 -17.91
N VAL A 7 4.99 24.30 -18.79
CA VAL A 7 4.68 24.68 -20.18
C VAL A 7 3.23 24.34 -20.48
N ILE A 8 2.49 25.32 -21.02
CA ILE A 8 1.14 25.14 -21.55
C ILE A 8 1.21 25.35 -23.05
N SER A 9 0.86 24.31 -23.81
CA SER A 9 0.93 24.32 -25.27
C SER A 9 -0.45 24.06 -25.87
N LEU A 10 -0.72 24.74 -26.97
CA LEU A 10 -1.92 24.60 -27.79
C LEU A 10 -1.51 24.23 -29.20
N THR A 11 -2.14 23.19 -29.77
CA THR A 11 -1.99 22.89 -31.19
C THR A 11 -2.71 23.96 -32.00
N ARG A 12 -2.07 24.51 -33.03
CA ARG A 12 -2.66 25.58 -33.82
C ARG A 12 -3.92 25.10 -34.54
N SER A 13 -5.01 25.83 -34.37
CA SER A 13 -6.24 25.66 -35.15
C SER A 13 -6.03 26.20 -36.57
N LYS A 14 -6.66 25.55 -37.56
CA LYS A 14 -6.67 26.02 -38.95
C LYS A 14 -7.79 27.03 -39.22
N THR A 15 -8.82 27.03 -38.38
CA THR A 15 -10.06 27.79 -38.56
C THR A 15 -10.04 29.12 -37.81
N VAL A 16 -9.19 29.26 -36.78
CA VAL A 16 -9.09 30.47 -35.96
C VAL A 16 -7.84 31.28 -36.31
N PRO A 17 -7.91 32.62 -36.46
CA PRO A 17 -6.73 33.46 -36.67
C PRO A 17 -5.72 33.36 -35.53
N LEU A 18 -4.41 33.44 -35.84
CA LEU A 18 -3.34 33.22 -34.86
C LEU A 18 -3.47 34.13 -33.63
N ASP A 19 -3.74 35.43 -33.82
CA ASP A 19 -3.85 36.38 -32.71
C ASP A 19 -5.00 36.02 -31.75
N LYS A 20 -6.12 35.52 -32.29
CA LYS A 20 -7.22 35.01 -31.48
C LYS A 20 -6.83 33.75 -30.71
N GLN A 21 -6.00 32.88 -31.30
CA GLN A 21 -5.47 31.72 -30.59
C GLN A 21 -4.54 32.13 -29.44
N LYS A 22 -3.72 33.18 -29.61
CA LYS A 22 -2.84 33.72 -28.55
C LYS A 22 -3.66 34.32 -27.41
N GLU A 23 -4.68 35.12 -27.72
CA GLU A 23 -5.63 35.66 -26.73
C GLU A 23 -6.30 34.53 -25.94
N CYS A 24 -6.79 33.49 -26.62
CA CYS A 24 -7.37 32.34 -25.93
C CYS A 24 -6.34 31.62 -25.05
N LEU A 25 -5.12 31.41 -25.55
CA LEU A 25 -4.05 30.75 -24.79
C LEU A 25 -3.67 31.54 -23.54
N LEU A 26 -3.62 32.88 -23.61
CA LEU A 26 -3.38 33.72 -22.45
C LEU A 26 -4.47 33.54 -21.39
N ASN A 27 -5.75 33.49 -21.78
CA ASN A 27 -6.85 33.25 -20.85
C ASN A 27 -6.74 31.86 -20.21
N ILE A 28 -6.43 30.83 -21.01
CA ILE A 28 -6.22 29.46 -20.53
C ILE A 28 -5.06 29.42 -19.52
N VAL A 29 -3.96 30.12 -19.79
CA VAL A 29 -2.82 30.25 -18.87
C VAL A 29 -3.24 30.92 -17.56
N ASN A 30 -4.01 32.00 -17.61
CA ASN A 30 -4.49 32.70 -16.41
C ASN A 30 -5.41 31.81 -15.58
N GLU A 31 -6.35 31.12 -16.21
CA GLU A 31 -7.24 30.15 -15.56
C GLU A 31 -6.43 29.01 -14.91
N TYR A 32 -5.44 28.47 -15.63
CA TYR A 32 -4.53 27.47 -15.09
C TYR A 32 -3.77 27.98 -13.86
N CYS A 33 -3.18 29.17 -13.93
CA CYS A 33 -2.40 29.75 -12.83
C CYS A 33 -3.28 30.00 -11.59
N ASN A 34 -4.50 30.50 -11.78
CA ASN A 34 -5.46 30.73 -10.69
C ASN A 34 -5.83 29.43 -9.96
N GLU A 35 -5.93 28.30 -10.67
CA GLU A 35 -6.19 27.01 -10.05
C GLU A 35 -4.92 26.37 -9.47
N ARG A 36 -3.81 26.48 -10.19
CA ARG A 36 -2.52 25.84 -9.89
C ARG A 36 -1.82 26.46 -8.68
N CYS A 37 -1.82 27.79 -8.59
CA CYS A 37 -0.97 28.55 -7.69
C CYS A 37 -1.46 30.02 -7.54
N PRO A 38 -2.65 30.25 -6.94
CA PRO A 38 -3.29 31.57 -6.90
C PRO A 38 -2.47 32.64 -6.17
N ASN A 39 -1.61 32.24 -5.25
CA ASN A 39 -0.82 33.16 -4.41
C ASN A 39 0.67 33.16 -4.79
N ASN A 40 1.06 32.60 -5.93
CA ASN A 40 2.45 32.57 -6.38
C ASN A 40 2.72 33.65 -7.42
N LEU A 41 3.96 34.11 -7.49
CA LEU A 41 4.42 34.97 -8.59
C LEU A 41 4.65 34.10 -9.83
N VAL A 42 4.02 34.47 -10.94
CA VAL A 42 4.16 33.76 -12.22
C VAL A 42 4.64 34.75 -13.29
N ALA A 43 5.73 34.41 -13.98
CA ALA A 43 6.14 35.08 -15.20
C ALA A 43 5.91 34.14 -16.39
N GLY A 44 5.12 34.58 -17.37
CA GLY A 44 4.78 33.81 -18.56
C GLY A 44 5.38 34.41 -19.83
N PHE A 45 6.01 33.58 -20.66
CA PHE A 45 6.58 33.99 -21.95
C PHE A 45 5.96 33.16 -23.07
N LEU A 46 5.33 33.83 -24.04
CA LEU A 46 4.76 33.19 -25.22
C LEU A 46 5.85 32.89 -26.25
N HIS A 47 5.92 31.65 -26.70
CA HIS A 47 6.75 31.20 -27.80
C HIS A 47 5.88 30.76 -28.99
N GLU A 48 6.30 31.16 -30.18
CA GLU A 48 5.59 30.93 -31.45
C GLU A 48 6.47 30.29 -32.52
N GLU A 49 7.67 29.83 -32.15
CA GLU A 49 8.72 29.37 -33.07
C GLU A 49 8.28 28.18 -33.92
N HIS A 50 7.36 27.36 -33.43
CA HIS A 50 6.87 26.18 -34.13
C HIS A 50 5.59 26.48 -34.93
N GLN A 51 5.57 26.02 -36.18
CA GLN A 51 4.37 26.15 -37.03
C GLN A 51 3.19 25.30 -36.55
N ARG A 52 3.44 24.28 -35.71
CA ARG A 52 2.41 23.35 -35.26
C ARG A 52 1.69 23.82 -33.99
N ASP A 53 2.39 24.51 -33.11
CA ASP A 53 1.91 24.83 -31.78
C ASP A 53 2.35 26.23 -31.33
N ILE A 54 1.59 26.79 -30.40
CA ILE A 54 1.96 27.97 -29.63
C ILE A 54 1.98 27.58 -28.17
N HIS A 55 2.93 28.09 -27.39
CA HIS A 55 3.07 27.66 -26.00
C HIS A 55 3.62 28.76 -25.09
N TYR A 56 3.20 28.74 -23.83
CA TYR A 56 3.76 29.58 -22.78
C TYR A 56 4.78 28.80 -21.94
N HIS A 57 5.94 29.41 -21.72
CA HIS A 57 6.85 29.05 -20.64
C HIS A 57 6.46 29.82 -19.39
N LEU A 58 6.07 29.09 -18.34
CA LEU A 58 5.71 29.66 -17.05
C LEU A 58 6.84 29.43 -16.04
N MET A 59 7.35 30.53 -15.50
CA MET A 59 8.28 30.55 -14.37
C MET A 59 7.48 30.90 -13.11
N ILE A 60 7.21 29.89 -12.28
CA ILE A 60 6.37 30.01 -11.09
C ILE A 60 7.25 30.00 -9.85
N SER A 61 7.10 31.00 -8.97
CA SER A 61 7.82 31.05 -7.70
C SER A 61 7.53 29.79 -6.88
N ALA A 62 8.56 29.21 -6.27
CA ALA A 62 8.35 28.03 -5.42
C ALA A 62 7.53 28.34 -4.16
N ASN A 63 7.53 29.59 -3.70
CA ASN A 63 6.81 30.05 -2.51
C ASN A 63 5.62 30.91 -2.90
N GLU A 64 4.60 30.90 -2.06
CA GLU A 64 3.51 31.88 -2.10
C GLU A 64 4.00 33.25 -1.63
N LEU A 65 3.25 34.29 -1.98
CA LEU A 65 3.43 35.65 -1.48
C LEU A 65 3.45 35.62 0.05
N ASP A 66 4.43 36.33 0.63
CA ASP A 66 4.66 36.42 2.08
C ASP A 66 4.89 35.09 2.80
N SER A 67 5.14 34.00 2.07
CA SER A 67 5.43 32.69 2.65
C SER A 67 6.92 32.34 2.54
N PRO A 68 7.58 31.97 3.65
CA PRO A 68 8.95 31.44 3.60
C PRO A 68 8.99 29.99 3.09
N HIS A 69 7.83 29.33 2.97
CA HIS A 69 7.73 27.91 2.65
C HIS A 69 7.41 27.66 1.18
N LYS A 70 7.98 26.57 0.66
CA LYS A 70 7.71 26.12 -0.71
C LYS A 70 6.29 25.58 -0.81
N HIS A 71 5.50 26.20 -1.67
CA HIS A 71 4.23 25.67 -2.13
C HIS A 71 4.49 24.48 -3.06
N ARG A 72 3.93 23.33 -2.71
CA ARG A 72 4.04 22.09 -3.49
C ARG A 72 2.70 21.39 -3.54
N LEU A 73 2.17 21.20 -4.75
CA LEU A 73 1.04 20.32 -4.96
C LEU A 73 1.44 18.86 -4.81
N ASN A 74 0.60 18.08 -4.14
CA ASN A 74 0.72 16.64 -4.19
C ASN A 74 0.36 16.11 -5.59
N LYS A 75 0.80 14.89 -5.91
CA LYS A 75 0.61 14.32 -7.26
C LYS A 75 -0.86 14.28 -7.71
N LYS A 76 -1.80 14.04 -6.78
CA LYS A 76 -3.24 13.97 -7.10
C LYS A 76 -3.81 15.35 -7.38
N ALA A 77 -3.46 16.35 -6.57
CA ALA A 77 -3.87 17.74 -6.77
C ALA A 77 -3.35 18.26 -8.11
N PHE A 78 -2.07 18.03 -8.42
CA PHE A 78 -1.51 18.43 -9.71
C PHE A 78 -2.16 17.72 -10.91
N GLU A 79 -2.47 16.42 -10.78
CA GLU A 79 -3.22 15.70 -11.80
C GLU A 79 -4.63 16.27 -12.00
N GLN A 80 -5.29 16.71 -10.92
CA GLN A 80 -6.61 17.31 -10.99
C GLN A 80 -6.58 18.66 -11.71
N VAL A 81 -5.60 19.52 -11.38
CA VAL A 81 -5.41 20.82 -12.07
C VAL A 81 -5.23 20.62 -13.57
N LYS A 82 -4.44 19.62 -13.99
CA LYS A 82 -4.26 19.28 -15.41
C LYS A 82 -5.56 18.87 -16.09
N LYS A 83 -6.36 18.02 -15.44
CA LYS A 83 -7.67 17.58 -15.96
C LYS A 83 -8.63 18.75 -16.07
N ASN A 84 -8.69 19.60 -15.05
CA ASN A 84 -9.57 20.75 -15.02
C ASN A 84 -9.20 21.74 -16.13
N ALA A 85 -7.91 22.03 -16.30
CA ALA A 85 -7.42 22.85 -17.42
C ALA A 85 -7.84 22.30 -18.78
N GLU A 86 -7.68 21.00 -19.02
CA GLU A 86 -8.12 20.38 -20.29
C GLU A 86 -9.64 20.47 -20.49
N LEU A 87 -10.43 20.12 -19.48
CA LEU A 87 -11.89 20.21 -19.55
C LEU A 87 -12.36 21.64 -19.80
N ASN A 88 -11.69 22.61 -19.19
CA ASN A 88 -11.99 24.02 -19.33
C ASN A 88 -11.73 24.50 -20.77
N VAL A 89 -10.59 24.09 -21.37
CA VAL A 89 -10.27 24.34 -22.78
C VAL A 89 -11.33 23.75 -23.70
N LEU A 90 -11.67 22.47 -23.53
CA LEU A 90 -12.65 21.77 -24.37
C LEU A 90 -14.06 22.39 -24.27
N LYS A 91 -14.42 22.92 -23.09
CA LYS A 91 -15.74 23.49 -22.84
C LYS A 91 -15.88 24.93 -23.35
N HIS A 92 -14.92 25.80 -23.06
CA HIS A 92 -15.06 27.24 -23.32
C HIS A 92 -14.35 27.71 -24.60
N TYR A 93 -13.44 26.89 -25.15
CA TYR A 93 -12.71 27.22 -26.37
C TYR A 93 -12.85 26.14 -27.46
N PRO A 94 -14.08 25.70 -27.81
CA PRO A 94 -14.30 24.65 -28.81
C PRO A 94 -13.74 25.02 -30.20
N GLN A 95 -13.69 26.31 -30.53
CA GLN A 95 -13.11 26.82 -31.78
C GLN A 95 -11.61 26.50 -31.93
N LEU A 96 -10.90 26.19 -30.84
CA LEU A 96 -9.49 25.81 -30.90
C LEU A 96 -9.29 24.35 -31.34
N GLU A 97 -10.36 23.55 -31.47
CA GLU A 97 -10.32 22.17 -31.98
C GLU A 97 -9.33 21.25 -31.23
N GLN A 98 -9.12 21.51 -29.93
CA GLN A 98 -8.24 20.67 -29.11
C GLN A 98 -8.87 19.29 -28.86
N VAL A 99 -8.03 18.27 -28.74
CA VAL A 99 -8.46 16.87 -28.50
C VAL A 99 -8.13 16.47 -27.06
N PRO A 100 -8.99 15.74 -26.35
CA PRO A 100 -8.68 15.23 -25.03
C PRO A 100 -7.47 14.28 -25.06
N VAL A 101 -6.48 14.56 -24.21
CA VAL A 101 -5.25 13.77 -24.02
C VAL A 101 -5.16 13.24 -22.59
N ILE A 102 -5.48 14.05 -21.59
CA ILE A 102 -5.34 13.75 -20.16
C ILE A 102 -6.58 12.98 -19.65
N THR A 103 -7.77 13.46 -19.99
CA THR A 103 -9.06 12.89 -19.61
C THR A 103 -9.48 11.73 -20.50
N LYS A 104 -8.80 11.51 -21.63
CA LYS A 104 -9.07 10.39 -22.52
C LYS A 104 -8.97 9.08 -21.74
N GLU A 105 -10.07 8.34 -21.69
CA GLU A 105 -10.09 7.00 -21.10
C GLU A 105 -9.07 6.14 -21.85
N LYS A 106 -8.20 5.47 -21.09
CA LYS A 106 -7.21 4.56 -21.67
C LYS A 106 -7.92 3.30 -22.11
N GLU A 107 -8.51 3.34 -23.30
CA GLU A 107 -9.10 2.17 -23.95
C GLU A 107 -8.03 1.08 -24.12
N GLY A 108 -8.22 -0.03 -23.39
CA GLY A 108 -7.79 -1.40 -23.73
C GLY A 108 -6.30 -1.72 -23.91
N LYS A 109 -5.40 -0.74 -24.00
CA LYS A 109 -3.97 -0.98 -24.26
C LYS A 109 -3.23 -1.04 -22.94
N GLY A 110 -3.15 -2.25 -22.37
CA GLY A 110 -2.49 -2.53 -21.10
C GLY A 110 -1.15 -1.80 -21.00
N LYS A 111 -0.95 -1.01 -19.93
CA LYS A 111 0.18 -0.08 -19.73
C LYS A 111 1.48 -0.58 -20.36
N TYR A 112 1.81 -0.10 -21.56
CA TYR A 112 3.11 -0.33 -22.18
C TYR A 112 4.14 0.54 -21.48
N SER A 113 5.37 0.06 -21.36
CA SER A 113 6.48 0.90 -20.92
C SER A 113 6.80 1.93 -22.01
N ASN A 114 7.30 3.12 -21.64
CA ASN A 114 7.73 4.12 -22.62
C ASN A 114 8.74 3.55 -23.63
N LYS A 115 9.67 2.69 -23.16
CA LYS A 115 10.63 1.98 -24.04
C LYS A 115 9.94 1.09 -25.06
N GLU A 116 8.86 0.44 -24.64
CA GLU A 116 8.10 -0.49 -25.47
C GLU A 116 7.25 0.27 -26.50
N GLN A 117 6.67 1.41 -26.11
CA GLN A 117 5.98 2.30 -27.04
C GLN A 117 6.93 2.88 -28.10
N GLN A 118 8.11 3.34 -27.68
CA GLN A 118 9.13 3.84 -28.61
C GLN A 118 9.65 2.74 -29.55
N MET A 119 9.85 1.52 -29.05
CA MET A 119 10.20 0.38 -29.89
C MET A 119 9.13 0.12 -30.94
N LYS A 120 7.85 0.04 -30.54
CA LYS A 120 6.72 -0.17 -31.47
C LYS A 120 6.63 0.93 -32.53
N GLN A 121 6.87 2.19 -32.15
CA GLN A 121 6.91 3.31 -33.11
C GLN A 121 8.05 3.19 -34.11
N ARG A 122 9.24 2.76 -33.65
CA ARG A 122 10.44 2.64 -34.49
C ARG A 122 10.42 1.42 -35.41
N THR A 123 10.05 0.25 -34.90
CA THR A 123 10.13 -1.03 -35.63
C THR A 123 8.85 -1.37 -36.37
N ARG A 124 7.71 -0.77 -35.99
CA ARG A 124 6.35 -1.14 -36.45
C ARG A 124 5.99 -2.62 -36.21
N GLN A 125 6.74 -3.31 -35.35
CA GLN A 125 6.51 -4.72 -35.03
C GLN A 125 5.80 -4.88 -33.67
N PRO A 126 5.02 -5.96 -33.47
CA PRO A 126 4.40 -6.26 -32.19
C PRO A 126 5.47 -6.53 -31.12
N SER A 127 5.24 -6.04 -29.90
CA SER A 127 6.14 -6.31 -28.78
C SER A 127 6.01 -7.74 -28.29
N HIS A 128 7.00 -8.22 -27.52
CA HIS A 128 6.88 -9.51 -26.85
C HIS A 128 5.64 -9.60 -25.95
N LYS A 129 5.24 -8.47 -25.35
CA LYS A 129 4.01 -8.41 -24.55
C LYS A 129 2.77 -8.58 -25.43
N ASP A 130 2.75 -8.00 -26.63
CA ASP A 130 1.66 -8.21 -27.59
C ASP A 130 1.58 -9.67 -28.04
N GLN A 131 2.73 -10.27 -28.37
CA GLN A 131 2.80 -11.67 -28.75
C GLN A 131 2.33 -12.60 -27.62
N LEU A 132 2.66 -12.26 -26.36
CA LEU A 132 2.15 -12.99 -25.20
C LEU A 132 0.63 -12.84 -25.05
N ILE A 133 0.11 -11.62 -25.23
CA ILE A 133 -1.34 -11.36 -25.17
C ILE A 133 -2.08 -12.18 -26.23
N GLU A 134 -1.57 -12.18 -27.46
CA GLU A 134 -2.20 -12.91 -28.57
C GLU A 134 -2.18 -14.42 -28.36
N ARG A 135 -1.04 -14.97 -27.91
CA ARG A 135 -0.95 -16.40 -27.54
C ARG A 135 -1.97 -16.77 -26.47
N LEU A 136 -2.09 -15.96 -25.43
CA LEU A 136 -3.04 -16.21 -24.35
C LEU A 136 -4.49 -16.14 -24.81
N ARG A 137 -4.82 -15.22 -25.71
CA ARG A 137 -6.16 -15.15 -26.34
C ARG A 137 -6.48 -16.41 -27.11
N MET A 138 -5.55 -16.86 -27.96
CA MET A 138 -5.74 -18.11 -28.72
C MET A 138 -5.92 -19.32 -27.80
N ILE A 139 -5.16 -19.40 -26.70
CA ILE A 139 -5.32 -20.44 -25.68
C ILE A 139 -6.71 -20.34 -25.02
N PHE A 140 -7.12 -19.14 -24.59
CA PHE A 140 -8.40 -18.92 -23.93
C PHE A 140 -9.61 -19.23 -24.83
N GLU A 141 -9.51 -18.92 -26.12
CA GLU A 141 -10.55 -19.20 -27.11
C GLU A 141 -10.66 -20.70 -27.43
N SER A 142 -9.53 -21.38 -27.61
CA SER A 142 -9.49 -22.81 -27.97
C SER A 142 -9.71 -23.76 -26.79
N THR A 143 -9.74 -23.24 -25.56
CA THR A 143 -9.90 -24.03 -24.34
C THR A 143 -11.34 -24.51 -24.15
N THR A 144 -11.52 -25.83 -24.15
CA THR A 144 -12.81 -26.51 -23.92
C THR A 144 -12.89 -27.26 -22.57
N SER A 145 -11.74 -27.63 -22.00
CA SER A 145 -11.63 -28.30 -20.69
C SER A 145 -10.49 -27.73 -19.84
N PRO A 146 -10.53 -27.88 -18.50
CA PRO A 146 -9.44 -27.48 -17.61
C PRO A 146 -8.09 -28.11 -17.98
N GLU A 147 -8.11 -29.40 -18.33
CA GLU A 147 -6.92 -30.16 -18.72
C GLU A 147 -6.30 -29.62 -20.01
N HIS A 148 -7.16 -29.23 -20.97
CA HIS A 148 -6.72 -28.63 -22.22
C HIS A 148 -6.05 -27.26 -22.00
N LEU A 149 -6.60 -26.44 -21.09
CA LEU A 149 -6.01 -25.15 -20.71
C LEU A 149 -4.59 -25.31 -20.18
N PHE A 150 -4.40 -26.19 -19.19
CA PHE A 150 -3.09 -26.39 -18.57
C PHE A 150 -2.09 -27.05 -19.51
N ARG A 151 -2.55 -27.94 -20.41
CA ARG A 151 -1.70 -28.53 -21.44
C ARG A 151 -1.20 -27.47 -22.43
N GLN A 152 -2.11 -26.66 -23.00
CA GLN A 152 -1.73 -25.61 -23.94
C GLN A 152 -0.81 -24.56 -23.31
N LEU A 153 -1.05 -24.18 -22.05
CA LEU A 153 -0.16 -23.30 -21.31
C LEU A 153 1.24 -23.93 -21.15
N ALA A 154 1.32 -25.21 -20.79
CA ALA A 154 2.59 -25.91 -20.67
C ALA A 154 3.35 -26.01 -22.01
N ASP A 155 2.63 -26.32 -23.09
CA ASP A 155 3.19 -26.40 -24.45
C ASP A 155 3.79 -25.05 -24.89
N ASP A 156 3.10 -23.95 -24.58
CA ASP A 156 3.56 -22.58 -24.85
C ASP A 156 4.61 -22.06 -23.84
N LYS A 157 5.04 -22.91 -22.89
CA LYS A 157 5.99 -22.59 -21.81
C LYS A 157 5.50 -21.45 -20.91
N LEU A 158 4.19 -21.44 -20.64
CA LEU A 158 3.50 -20.48 -19.80
C LEU A 158 3.00 -21.16 -18.52
N GLU A 159 3.17 -20.49 -17.38
CA GLU A 159 2.73 -20.98 -16.08
C GLU A 159 1.77 -19.98 -15.43
N LEU A 160 0.58 -20.44 -15.06
CA LEU A 160 -0.36 -19.65 -14.26
C LEU A 160 0.01 -19.76 -12.79
N TYR A 161 0.17 -18.62 -12.11
CA TYR A 161 0.40 -18.59 -10.67
C TYR A 161 -0.36 -17.45 -10.01
N THR A 162 -0.80 -17.69 -8.78
CA THR A 162 -1.49 -16.67 -7.97
C THR A 162 -0.48 -15.98 -7.06
N ARG A 163 -0.57 -14.65 -6.97
CA ARG A 163 0.20 -13.86 -6.01
C ARG A 163 -0.74 -12.92 -5.29
N GLY A 164 -1.11 -13.30 -4.07
CA GLY A 164 -2.13 -12.58 -3.30
C GLY A 164 -3.49 -12.66 -4.01
N LYS A 165 -4.06 -11.50 -4.38
CA LYS A 165 -5.38 -11.41 -5.03
C LYS A 165 -5.35 -11.44 -6.56
N HIS A 166 -4.17 -11.53 -7.17
CA HIS A 166 -4.02 -11.41 -8.63
C HIS A 166 -3.53 -12.72 -9.22
N THR A 167 -4.18 -13.14 -10.31
CA THR A 167 -3.68 -14.20 -11.19
C THR A 167 -2.65 -13.62 -12.16
N ASN A 168 -1.53 -14.33 -12.28
CA ASN A 168 -0.37 -13.92 -13.07
C ASN A 168 0.02 -15.06 -14.01
N ILE A 169 0.77 -14.70 -15.03
CA ILE A 169 1.38 -15.61 -15.98
C ILE A 169 2.89 -15.39 -15.96
N LYS A 170 3.62 -16.50 -15.91
CA LYS A 170 5.07 -16.53 -16.07
C LYS A 170 5.37 -17.15 -17.43
N ASP A 171 6.08 -16.41 -18.29
CA ASP A 171 6.67 -16.94 -19.52
C ASP A 171 8.04 -17.53 -19.15
N ILE A 172 8.13 -18.86 -19.15
CA ILE A 172 9.32 -19.61 -18.74
C ILE A 172 10.45 -19.41 -19.76
N ALA A 173 10.12 -19.29 -21.05
CA ALA A 173 11.13 -19.13 -22.10
C ALA A 173 11.89 -17.81 -22.00
N ARG A 174 11.24 -16.77 -21.45
CA ARG A 174 11.82 -15.42 -21.34
C ARG A 174 12.05 -14.95 -19.90
N ASP A 175 11.75 -15.81 -18.92
CA ASP A 175 11.73 -15.49 -17.48
C ASP A 175 11.00 -14.17 -17.16
N SER A 176 9.85 -13.94 -17.80
CA SER A 176 9.05 -12.74 -17.60
C SER A 176 7.75 -13.05 -16.86
N LYS A 177 7.32 -12.14 -15.99
CA LYS A 177 6.12 -12.29 -15.16
C LYS A 177 5.16 -11.16 -15.42
N HIS A 178 3.90 -11.49 -15.71
CA HIS A 178 2.88 -10.52 -16.06
C HIS A 178 1.58 -10.78 -15.28
N ARG A 179 0.99 -9.71 -14.74
CA ARG A 179 -0.36 -9.76 -14.17
C ARG A 179 -1.38 -9.78 -15.30
N LEU A 180 -2.37 -10.67 -15.27
CA LEU A 180 -3.46 -10.70 -16.25
C LEU A 180 -4.18 -9.34 -16.36
N VAL A 181 -4.37 -8.65 -15.23
CA VAL A 181 -4.94 -7.29 -15.20
C VAL A 181 -4.10 -6.28 -15.98
N THR A 182 -2.77 -6.41 -15.97
CA THR A 182 -1.87 -5.50 -16.70
C THR A 182 -1.78 -5.84 -18.20
N LEU A 183 -2.16 -7.07 -18.55
CA LEU A 183 -2.32 -7.53 -19.93
C LEU A 183 -3.72 -7.24 -20.49
N ASN A 184 -4.64 -6.75 -19.66
CA ASN A 184 -6.06 -6.57 -20.01
C ASN A 184 -6.77 -7.89 -20.39
N LEU A 185 -6.31 -9.01 -19.81
CA LEU A 185 -6.83 -10.36 -20.05
C LEU A 185 -7.55 -10.94 -18.82
N ALA A 186 -7.76 -10.12 -17.79
CA ALA A 186 -8.37 -10.59 -16.55
C ALA A 186 -9.82 -11.01 -16.75
N ASP A 187 -10.59 -10.23 -17.51
CA ASP A 187 -12.01 -10.48 -17.77
C ASP A 187 -12.18 -11.70 -18.70
N GLU A 188 -11.41 -11.73 -19.80
CA GLU A 188 -11.33 -12.88 -20.72
C GLU A 188 -10.99 -14.19 -19.96
N PHE A 189 -10.04 -14.14 -19.02
CA PHE A 189 -9.72 -15.29 -18.19
C PHE A 189 -10.84 -15.68 -17.22
N GLN A 190 -11.57 -14.72 -16.65
CA GLN A 190 -12.74 -15.03 -15.82
C GLN A 190 -13.83 -15.73 -16.63
N GLU A 191 -14.08 -15.30 -17.87
CA GLU A 191 -15.04 -15.96 -18.77
C GLU A 191 -14.66 -17.41 -19.04
N VAL A 192 -13.37 -17.69 -19.25
CA VAL A 192 -12.87 -19.06 -19.40
C VAL A 192 -13.14 -19.88 -18.14
N LEU A 193 -12.86 -19.34 -16.95
CA LEU A 193 -13.13 -20.06 -15.69
C LEU A 193 -14.61 -20.41 -15.53
N VAL A 194 -15.50 -19.44 -15.78
CA VAL A 194 -16.95 -19.64 -15.75
C VAL A 194 -17.39 -20.71 -16.77
N ARG A 195 -16.87 -20.63 -18.00
CA ARG A 195 -17.16 -21.59 -19.08
C ARG A 195 -16.74 -23.00 -18.70
N LEU A 196 -15.58 -23.14 -18.07
CA LEU A 196 -15.04 -24.43 -17.64
C LEU A 196 -15.67 -24.96 -16.35
N LYS A 197 -16.64 -24.23 -15.76
CA LYS A 197 -17.21 -24.52 -14.43
C LYS A 197 -16.13 -24.68 -13.35
N LEU A 198 -14.97 -24.08 -13.59
CA LEU A 198 -13.96 -23.91 -12.59
C LEU A 198 -14.45 -22.73 -11.77
N GLU A 199 -15.09 -23.01 -10.64
CA GLU A 199 -15.33 -21.98 -9.64
C GLU A 199 -14.00 -21.24 -9.46
N PRO A 200 -13.95 -19.91 -9.69
CA PRO A 200 -12.73 -19.16 -9.42
C PRO A 200 -12.44 -19.44 -7.96
N SER A 201 -11.38 -20.21 -7.69
CA SER A 201 -11.09 -20.72 -6.35
C SER A 201 -11.25 -19.55 -5.41
N SER A 202 -12.36 -19.54 -4.66
CA SER A 202 -12.86 -18.31 -4.08
C SER A 202 -11.71 -17.76 -3.25
N SER A 203 -11.19 -16.63 -3.70
CA SER A 203 -10.17 -15.93 -2.96
C SER A 203 -10.69 -15.85 -1.52
N PRO A 204 -9.87 -16.06 -0.50
CA PRO A 204 -10.33 -15.99 0.88
C PRO A 204 -10.95 -14.62 1.26
N TYR A 205 -11.04 -13.68 0.33
CA TYR A 205 -11.75 -12.41 0.42
C TYR A 205 -13.16 -12.35 -0.19
N GLN A 206 -13.61 -13.29 -1.03
CA GLN A 206 -14.96 -13.22 -1.61
C GLN A 206 -16.07 -13.67 -0.64
N GLN A 207 -15.72 -14.34 0.46
CA GLN A 207 -16.62 -14.53 1.61
C GLN A 207 -16.73 -13.29 2.53
N ALA A 208 -16.09 -12.16 2.18
CA ALA A 208 -16.18 -10.90 2.93
C ALA A 208 -17.15 -9.87 2.32
N LYS A 209 -18.00 -10.28 1.36
CA LYS A 209 -19.24 -9.55 1.02
C LYS A 209 -20.43 -10.24 1.71
N GLY A 210 -20.42 -10.12 3.03
CA GLY A 210 -21.46 -10.65 3.92
C GLY A 210 -21.48 -9.93 5.26
N GLN A 211 -21.02 -8.68 5.31
CA GLN A 211 -21.24 -7.79 6.44
C GLN A 211 -21.72 -6.45 5.90
N THR A 212 -23.02 -6.23 5.98
CA THR A 212 -23.62 -4.92 5.81
C THR A 212 -23.19 -4.07 6.99
N ASP A 213 -22.19 -3.21 6.78
CA ASP A 213 -21.95 -2.10 7.71
C ASP A 213 -23.23 -1.26 7.74
N THR A 214 -23.84 -1.11 8.91
CA THR A 214 -25.03 -0.26 9.07
C THR A 214 -24.66 1.17 8.70
N VAL A 215 -25.51 1.87 7.96
CA VAL A 215 -25.29 3.26 7.51
C VAL A 215 -24.87 4.19 8.68
N LYS A 216 -25.34 3.90 9.90
CA LYS A 216 -24.95 4.61 11.14
C LYS A 216 -23.46 4.48 11.50
N ASP A 217 -22.83 3.33 11.25
CA ASP A 217 -21.41 3.10 11.56
C ASP A 217 -20.50 3.83 10.56
N ILE A 218 -20.90 3.86 9.29
CA ILE A 218 -20.20 4.60 8.22
C ILE A 218 -20.27 6.12 8.50
N LEU A 219 -21.44 6.61 8.92
CA LEU A 219 -21.64 8.03 9.22
C LEU A 219 -20.85 8.49 10.46
N LYS A 220 -20.75 7.62 11.48
CA LYS A 220 -20.00 7.89 12.72
C LYS A 220 -18.49 7.88 12.51
N GLU A 221 -17.97 6.97 11.66
CA GLU A 221 -16.55 6.94 11.30
C GLU A 221 -16.16 8.14 10.42
N ALA A 222 -17.04 8.59 9.51
CA ALA A 222 -16.80 9.77 8.67
C ALA A 222 -16.83 11.09 9.45
N THR A 223 -17.68 11.21 10.47
CA THR A 223 -17.82 12.43 11.29
C THR A 223 -16.74 12.57 12.37
N THR A 224 -16.20 11.47 12.88
CA THR A 224 -15.19 11.51 13.96
C THR A 224 -13.75 11.33 13.48
N GLY A 225 -13.53 10.97 12.21
CA GLY A 225 -12.19 10.77 11.63
C GLY A 225 -11.40 9.61 12.25
N ASN A 226 -12.01 8.81 13.12
CA ASN A 226 -11.34 7.72 13.83
C ASN A 226 -11.65 6.36 13.18
N PHE A 227 -10.73 5.89 12.34
CA PHE A 227 -10.85 4.63 11.60
C PHE A 227 -10.31 3.40 12.36
N SER A 228 -9.91 3.55 13.63
CA SER A 228 -9.32 2.46 14.44
C SER A 228 -10.29 1.27 14.62
N GLY A 229 -11.59 1.51 14.59
CA GLY A 229 -12.64 0.48 14.60
C GLY A 229 -12.59 -0.43 13.38
N ARG A 230 -12.19 0.08 12.22
CA ARG A 230 -12.08 -0.68 10.97
C ARG A 230 -10.84 -1.59 10.98
N ASP A 231 -9.72 -1.06 11.46
CA ASP A 231 -8.46 -1.79 11.55
C ASP A 231 -8.52 -2.91 12.60
N THR A 232 -9.14 -2.65 13.75
CA THR A 232 -9.33 -3.67 14.80
C THR A 232 -10.25 -4.79 14.33
N ARG A 233 -11.34 -4.48 13.61
CA ARG A 233 -12.25 -5.47 13.02
C ARG A 233 -11.58 -6.29 11.92
N ALA A 234 -10.83 -5.65 11.03
CA ALA A 234 -10.05 -6.34 9.99
C ALA A 234 -8.99 -7.28 10.59
N LYS A 235 -8.27 -6.84 11.62
CA LYS A 235 -7.31 -7.67 12.37
C LYS A 235 -8.00 -8.86 13.04
N LYS A 236 -9.16 -8.65 13.68
CA LYS A 236 -9.93 -9.71 14.34
C LYS A 236 -10.48 -10.75 13.35
N ALA A 237 -10.94 -10.31 12.18
CA ALA A 237 -11.40 -11.20 11.10
C ALA A 237 -10.24 -12.03 10.53
N LYS A 238 -9.08 -11.41 10.29
CA LYS A 238 -7.86 -12.10 9.84
C LYS A 238 -7.40 -13.14 10.87
N TRP A 239 -7.41 -12.79 12.16
CA TRP A 239 -7.04 -13.68 13.25
C TRP A 239 -7.97 -14.90 13.35
N LYS A 240 -9.30 -14.70 13.30
CA LYS A 240 -10.28 -15.81 13.30
C LYS A 240 -10.10 -16.74 12.11
N LYS A 241 -9.80 -16.19 10.93
CA LYS A 241 -9.58 -16.98 9.72
C LYS A 241 -8.30 -17.82 9.82
N GLN A 242 -7.25 -17.24 10.37
CA GLN A 242 -6.00 -17.92 10.62
C GLN A 242 -6.17 -19.04 11.65
N GLN A 243 -6.93 -18.81 12.74
CA GLN A 243 -7.28 -19.88 13.68
C GLN A 243 -8.01 -21.05 13.01
N LYS A 244 -9.01 -20.79 12.15
CA LYS A 244 -9.72 -21.85 11.42
C LYS A 244 -8.85 -22.62 10.43
N ALA A 245 -7.77 -22.02 9.94
CA ALA A 245 -6.78 -22.71 9.10
C ALA A 245 -5.81 -23.52 9.96
N ASP A 246 -5.34 -22.92 11.06
CA ASP A 246 -4.42 -23.54 12.02
C ASP A 246 -5.05 -24.76 12.74
N GLU A 247 -6.38 -24.77 12.96
CA GLU A 247 -7.14 -25.85 13.59
C GLU A 247 -7.32 -27.09 12.68
N LYS A 248 -7.19 -26.92 11.36
CA LYS A 248 -7.34 -28.00 10.39
C LYS A 248 -6.06 -28.79 10.15
N VAL A 249 -4.93 -28.34 10.69
CA VAL A 249 -3.64 -29.01 10.55
C VAL A 249 -3.45 -29.92 11.75
N ALA A 250 -3.58 -31.23 11.54
CA ALA A 250 -3.29 -32.25 12.54
C ALA A 250 -1.82 -32.18 12.99
N ASP A 251 -1.55 -32.51 14.25
CA ASP A 251 -0.17 -32.58 14.73
C ASP A 251 0.58 -33.71 14.01
N PHE A 252 1.88 -33.58 13.83
CA PHE A 252 2.69 -34.57 13.12
C PHE A 252 2.67 -35.94 13.84
N ALA A 253 2.46 -35.95 15.16
CA ALA A 253 2.29 -37.17 15.95
C ALA A 253 1.02 -37.94 15.58
N ASP A 254 -0.04 -37.24 15.18
CA ASP A 254 -1.38 -37.80 14.95
C ASP A 254 -1.62 -38.21 13.49
N GLN A 255 -0.67 -37.91 12.59
CA GLN A 255 -0.76 -38.25 11.18
C GLN A 255 -0.35 -39.70 10.87
N THR A 256 -1.04 -40.30 9.90
CA THR A 256 -0.68 -41.61 9.36
C THR A 256 0.62 -41.56 8.55
N THR A 257 1.29 -42.70 8.35
CA THR A 257 2.54 -42.78 7.58
C THR A 257 2.39 -42.34 6.13
N VAL A 258 1.23 -42.60 5.51
CA VAL A 258 0.93 -42.18 4.13
C VAL A 258 0.77 -40.65 4.03
N GLU A 259 0.12 -40.02 5.00
CA GLU A 259 -0.04 -38.57 5.07
C GLU A 259 1.29 -37.86 5.29
N LYS A 260 2.15 -38.42 6.17
CA LYS A 260 3.51 -37.91 6.40
C LYS A 260 4.36 -37.93 5.13
N VAL A 261 4.34 -39.03 4.37
CA VAL A 261 5.11 -39.15 3.12
C VAL A 261 4.56 -38.21 2.04
N ALA A 262 3.25 -38.06 1.93
CA ALA A 262 2.63 -37.12 1.00
C ALA A 262 2.93 -35.65 1.35
N GLU A 263 2.96 -35.31 2.63
CA GLU A 263 3.30 -33.98 3.12
C GLU A 263 4.78 -33.65 2.89
N VAL A 264 5.69 -34.55 3.28
CA VAL A 264 7.13 -34.41 3.03
C VAL A 264 7.42 -34.35 1.52
N GLY A 265 6.71 -35.13 0.71
CA GLY A 265 6.79 -35.06 -0.74
C GLY A 265 6.41 -33.68 -1.28
N LYS A 266 5.31 -33.08 -0.81
CA LYS A 266 4.91 -31.72 -1.19
C LYS A 266 5.89 -30.65 -0.71
N GLU A 267 6.46 -30.80 0.48
CA GLU A 267 7.46 -29.87 1.01
C GLU A 267 8.74 -29.86 0.17
N TRP A 268 9.26 -31.03 -0.19
CA TRP A 268 10.54 -31.14 -0.92
C TRP A 268 10.41 -30.95 -2.43
N LEU A 269 9.32 -31.41 -3.06
CA LEU A 269 9.12 -31.29 -4.51
C LEU A 269 8.48 -29.96 -4.92
N ALA A 270 7.56 -29.44 -4.11
CA ALA A 270 6.80 -28.23 -4.46
C ALA A 270 7.19 -27.00 -3.61
N GLY A 271 8.06 -27.16 -2.60
CA GLY A 271 8.48 -26.05 -1.73
C GLY A 271 7.36 -25.48 -0.86
N ASP A 272 6.27 -26.22 -0.66
CA ASP A 272 5.12 -25.79 0.13
C ASP A 272 5.26 -26.22 1.59
N PHE A 273 5.89 -25.36 2.40
CA PHE A 273 6.11 -25.56 3.84
C PHE A 273 4.94 -25.08 4.72
N SER A 274 3.78 -24.78 4.14
CA SER A 274 2.68 -24.11 4.85
C SER A 274 2.14 -24.89 6.06
N ASN A 275 2.13 -26.23 5.99
CA ASN A 275 1.69 -27.09 7.09
C ASN A 275 2.73 -27.18 8.22
N SER A 276 4.02 -27.35 7.89
CA SER A 276 5.11 -27.33 8.86
C SER A 276 5.20 -25.98 9.61
N GLU A 277 5.11 -24.86 8.89
CA GLU A 277 5.06 -23.54 9.53
C GLU A 277 3.84 -23.36 10.45
N THR A 278 2.69 -23.91 10.07
CA THR A 278 1.47 -23.86 10.87
C THR A 278 1.63 -24.62 12.19
N ARG A 279 2.25 -25.81 12.16
CA ARG A 279 2.58 -26.57 13.37
C ARG A 279 3.59 -25.85 14.25
N ALA A 280 4.63 -25.25 13.66
CA ALA A 280 5.61 -24.46 14.42
C ALA A 280 4.94 -23.29 15.16
N ARG A 281 4.00 -22.60 14.51
CA ARG A 281 3.19 -21.53 15.14
C ARG A 281 2.28 -22.07 16.26
N ASN A 282 1.62 -23.21 16.04
CA ASN A 282 0.77 -23.83 17.07
C ASN A 282 1.58 -24.26 18.29
N LYS A 283 2.77 -24.85 18.09
CA LYS A 283 3.71 -25.20 19.15
C LYS A 283 4.16 -23.96 19.95
N GLN A 284 4.59 -22.91 19.26
CA GLN A 284 4.97 -21.65 19.93
C GLN A 284 3.83 -21.02 20.74
N ARG A 285 2.58 -21.09 20.24
CA ARG A 285 1.41 -20.61 21.00
C ARG A 285 1.17 -21.44 22.25
N LYS A 286 1.31 -22.76 22.17
CA LYS A 286 1.17 -23.66 23.31
C LYS A 286 2.26 -23.38 24.35
N ASP A 287 3.51 -23.29 23.92
CA ASP A 287 4.65 -22.97 24.79
C ASP A 287 4.48 -21.59 25.46
N SER A 288 4.00 -20.59 24.72
CA SER A 288 3.72 -19.25 25.26
C SER A 288 2.59 -19.27 26.28
N LEU A 289 1.54 -20.07 26.04
CA LEU A 289 0.43 -20.24 26.98
C LEU A 289 0.87 -20.94 28.25
N ASP A 290 1.71 -21.97 28.14
CA ASP A 290 2.23 -22.72 29.28
C ASP A 290 3.21 -21.87 30.09
N GLN A 291 4.06 -21.07 29.44
CA GLN A 291 4.89 -20.06 30.11
C GLN A 291 4.05 -18.99 30.81
N TRP A 292 2.95 -18.54 30.20
CA TRP A 292 2.04 -17.58 30.82
C TRP A 292 1.35 -18.18 32.05
N LYS A 293 0.87 -19.42 31.96
CA LYS A 293 0.28 -20.15 33.11
C LYS A 293 1.31 -20.37 34.23
N ALA A 294 2.54 -20.75 33.89
CA ALA A 294 3.62 -20.91 34.86
C ALA A 294 3.95 -19.58 35.57
N LYS A 295 3.98 -18.46 34.84
CA LYS A 295 4.17 -17.12 35.42
C LYS A 295 3.03 -16.69 36.33
N GLN A 296 1.79 -17.03 35.98
CA GLN A 296 0.62 -16.79 36.84
C GLN A 296 0.70 -17.63 38.13
N ALA A 297 1.14 -18.88 38.04
CA ALA A 297 1.30 -19.77 39.20
C ALA A 297 2.47 -19.36 40.12
N SER A 298 3.49 -18.67 39.59
CA SER A 298 4.65 -18.21 40.35
C SER A 298 4.52 -16.80 40.93
N GLN A 299 3.41 -16.09 40.70
CA GLN A 299 3.18 -14.78 41.33
C GLN A 299 2.73 -14.97 42.78
N PRO A 300 3.39 -14.34 43.78
CA PRO A 300 2.89 -14.28 45.14
C PRO A 300 1.48 -13.68 45.15
N SER A 301 0.59 -14.21 45.99
CA SER A 301 -0.84 -13.87 46.06
C SER A 301 -1.16 -12.41 46.42
N ASP A 302 -0.17 -11.52 46.52
CA ASP A 302 -0.33 -10.13 46.94
C ASP A 302 -0.37 -9.10 45.79
N THR A 303 -0.15 -9.49 44.54
CA THR A 303 -0.44 -8.61 43.39
C THR A 303 -1.85 -8.87 42.84
N LYS A 304 -2.80 -8.09 43.36
CA LYS A 304 -4.24 -8.12 43.04
C LYS A 304 -4.52 -8.03 41.54
N ALA A 305 -5.41 -8.90 41.07
CA ALA A 305 -6.07 -8.77 39.77
C ALA A 305 -6.80 -7.42 39.63
N PRO A 306 -6.86 -6.82 38.43
CA PRO A 306 -7.73 -5.68 38.21
C PRO A 306 -9.18 -6.08 38.50
N LEU A 307 -9.91 -5.19 39.17
CA LEU A 307 -11.33 -5.40 39.45
C LEU A 307 -12.08 -5.75 38.16
N SER A 308 -12.90 -6.80 38.21
CA SER A 308 -13.85 -7.11 37.14
C SER A 308 -14.71 -5.86 36.87
N ALA A 309 -15.04 -5.61 35.61
CA ALA A 309 -15.83 -4.44 35.17
C ALA A 309 -17.14 -4.25 35.99
N LYS A 310 -17.64 -5.33 36.61
CA LYS A 310 -18.82 -5.33 37.48
C LYS A 310 -18.59 -4.58 38.82
N ALA A 311 -17.39 -4.63 39.37
CA ALA A 311 -17.02 -3.90 40.59
C ALA A 311 -16.79 -2.40 40.30
N THR A 312 -16.18 -2.08 39.16
CA THR A 312 -16.03 -0.70 38.70
C THR A 312 -17.38 -0.03 38.45
N ALA A 313 -18.36 -0.74 37.89
CA ALA A 313 -19.72 -0.21 37.73
C ALA A 313 -20.42 0.07 39.08
N LYS A 314 -20.16 -0.74 40.11
CA LYS A 314 -20.75 -0.58 41.43
C LYS A 314 -20.19 0.65 42.19
N GLU A 315 -18.90 0.93 42.04
CA GLU A 315 -18.26 2.15 42.59
C GLU A 315 -18.91 3.43 42.04
N TRP A 316 -19.18 3.48 40.73
CA TRP A 316 -19.79 4.65 40.09
C TRP A 316 -21.27 4.84 40.45
N ILE A 317 -22.00 3.76 40.70
CA ILE A 317 -23.42 3.82 41.05
C ILE A 317 -23.63 4.19 42.53
N MET A 318 -22.75 3.73 43.43
CA MET A 318 -22.90 3.94 44.87
C MET A 318 -22.20 5.20 45.39
N GLY A 319 -21.36 5.85 44.59
CA GLY A 319 -20.69 7.11 44.96
C GLY A 319 -19.60 6.97 46.04
N ASP A 320 -19.25 5.75 46.44
CA ASP A 320 -18.17 5.47 47.40
C ASP A 320 -16.85 5.28 46.65
N PHE A 321 -16.00 6.31 46.72
CA PHE A 321 -14.68 6.35 46.07
C PHE A 321 -13.53 6.13 47.06
N SER A 322 -13.80 5.76 48.31
CA SER A 322 -12.78 5.60 49.35
C SER A 322 -11.69 4.57 48.96
N GLU A 323 -12.07 3.49 48.29
CA GLU A 323 -11.13 2.49 47.76
C GLU A 323 -10.34 2.98 46.53
N ARG A 324 -10.81 4.02 45.84
CA ARG A 324 -10.07 4.68 44.75
C ARG A 324 -9.01 5.62 45.31
N GLU A 325 -9.32 6.36 46.37
CA GLU A 325 -8.38 7.25 47.06
C GLU A 325 -7.25 6.45 47.73
N LYS A 326 -7.58 5.34 48.41
CA LYS A 326 -6.56 4.44 48.97
C LYS A 326 -5.64 3.83 47.91
N ARG A 327 -6.16 3.58 46.69
CA ARG A 327 -5.35 3.12 45.55
C ARG A 327 -4.46 4.24 45.01
N ALA A 328 -5.01 5.45 44.84
CA ALA A 328 -4.23 6.60 44.39
C ALA A 328 -3.08 6.95 45.34
N ALA A 329 -3.31 6.84 46.66
CA ALA A 329 -2.26 7.01 47.67
C ALA A 329 -1.15 5.94 47.53
N LYS A 330 -1.52 4.67 47.34
CA LYS A 330 -0.54 3.59 47.10
C LYS A 330 0.22 3.73 45.79
N ASP A 331 -0.44 4.18 44.72
CA ASP A 331 0.19 4.42 43.43
C ASP A 331 1.21 5.57 43.52
N PHE A 332 0.91 6.60 44.33
CA PHE A 332 1.84 7.70 44.62
C PHE A 332 3.07 7.21 45.41
N ASP A 333 2.89 6.41 46.45
CA ASP A 333 3.99 5.82 47.22
C ASP A 333 4.89 4.94 46.32
N THR A 334 4.28 4.15 45.45
CA THR A 334 4.99 3.29 44.50
C THR A 334 5.80 4.12 43.49
N GLN A 335 5.25 5.25 43.03
CA GLN A 335 5.96 6.17 42.13
C GLN A 335 7.15 6.83 42.83
N GLN A 336 7.01 7.25 44.09
CA GLN A 336 8.15 7.77 44.86
C GLN A 336 9.25 6.72 45.07
N GLU A 337 8.87 5.46 45.29
CA GLU A 337 9.84 4.36 45.42
C GLU A 337 10.59 4.11 44.10
N ILE A 338 9.91 4.20 42.96
CA ILE A 338 10.54 4.08 41.63
C ILE A 338 11.51 5.24 41.38
N GLU A 339 11.14 6.47 41.72
CA GLU A 339 11.99 7.65 41.53
C GLU A 339 13.23 7.62 42.43
N SER A 340 13.08 7.27 43.71
CA SER A 340 14.20 7.12 44.64
C SER A 340 15.17 6.02 44.19
N ARG A 341 14.67 4.90 43.66
CA ARG A 341 15.48 3.84 43.06
C ARG A 341 16.25 4.31 41.83
N LYS A 342 15.62 5.09 40.94
CA LYS A 342 16.30 5.70 39.78
C LYS A 342 17.40 6.67 40.21
N ALA A 343 17.16 7.49 41.23
CA ALA A 343 18.16 8.41 41.76
C ALA A 343 19.38 7.68 42.34
N ARG A 344 19.16 6.58 43.06
CA ARG A 344 20.24 5.73 43.61
C ARG A 344 21.09 5.09 42.51
N LEU A 345 20.45 4.59 41.45
CA LEU A 345 21.15 4.03 40.28
C LEU A 345 21.98 5.08 39.54
N ARG A 346 21.49 6.32 39.45
CA ARG A 346 22.22 7.43 38.84
C ARG A 346 23.48 7.79 39.63
N LYS A 347 23.37 7.91 40.97
CA LYS A 347 24.53 8.12 41.85
C LYS A 347 25.56 7.00 41.74
N GLN A 348 25.13 5.75 41.69
CA GLN A 348 26.04 4.61 41.50
C GLN A 348 26.80 4.67 40.15
N ARG A 349 26.14 5.13 39.07
CA ARG A 349 26.81 5.32 37.79
C ARG A 349 27.85 6.43 37.83
N GLU A 350 27.51 7.57 38.42
CA GLU A 350 28.42 8.70 38.57
C GLU A 350 29.65 8.32 39.43
N THR A 351 29.48 7.54 40.51
CA THR A 351 30.61 7.04 41.30
C THR A 351 31.47 6.04 40.54
N ASN A 352 30.86 5.19 39.70
CA ASN A 352 31.57 4.21 38.88
C ASN A 352 32.32 4.86 37.70
N GLU A 353 31.81 5.95 37.13
CA GLU A 353 32.50 6.72 36.10
C GLU A 353 33.68 7.51 36.70
N ALA A 354 33.50 8.11 37.88
CA ALA A 354 34.56 8.82 38.59
C ALA A 354 35.71 7.90 39.02
N SER A 355 35.44 6.65 39.42
CA SER A 355 36.48 5.68 39.74
C SER A 355 37.23 5.18 38.50
N LYS A 356 36.54 5.05 37.35
CA LYS A 356 37.13 4.66 36.08
C LYS A 356 38.04 5.75 35.48
N ALA A 357 37.71 7.03 35.69
CA ALA A 357 38.54 8.17 35.29
C ALA A 357 39.87 8.26 36.06
N LYS A 358 39.91 7.78 37.31
CA LYS A 358 41.13 7.77 38.14
C LYS A 358 42.09 6.60 37.85
N GLN A 359 41.70 5.63 37.03
CA GLN A 359 42.50 4.43 36.72
C GLN A 359 43.14 4.44 35.32
N SER A 360 43.11 5.56 34.58
CA SER A 360 43.87 5.69 33.33
C SER A 360 45.21 6.36 33.59
N PRO A 361 46.35 5.63 33.65
CA PRO A 361 47.65 6.26 33.74
C PRO A 361 48.05 6.83 32.37
N ASP A 362 48.53 8.06 32.45
CA ASP A 362 49.12 8.87 31.40
C ASP A 362 50.24 8.08 30.70
N LYS A 363 50.05 7.76 29.41
CA LYS A 363 51.13 7.27 28.55
C LYS A 363 51.74 8.48 27.86
N SER A 364 52.79 9.04 28.46
CA SER A 364 53.69 9.98 27.79
C SER A 364 54.28 9.36 26.52
N PRO A 365 54.38 10.11 25.41
CA PRO A 365 55.17 9.72 24.27
C PRO A 365 56.58 10.30 24.44
N ASP A 366 57.61 9.46 24.39
CA ASP A 366 58.99 9.85 24.10
C ASP A 366 59.72 8.62 23.55
N ASN A 367 60.05 8.62 22.26
CA ASN A 367 61.38 9.02 21.80
C ASN A 367 61.65 8.59 20.35
N ASP A 368 62.30 9.51 19.65
CA ASP A 368 62.93 9.37 18.34
C ASP A 368 63.92 8.18 18.24
N VAL A 369 63.96 7.55 17.06
CA VAL A 369 65.17 7.33 16.23
C VAL A 369 64.77 7.44 14.76
#